data_AF-A0A0D8J8E1-F1
#
_entry.id   AF-A0A0D8J8E1-F1
#
_cell.length_a   1.000
_cell.length_b   1.000
_cell.length_c   1.000
_cell.angle_alpha   90.00
_cell.angle_beta   90.00
_cell.angle_gamma   90.00
#
_symmetry.space_group_name_H-M   'P 1'
#
loop_
_entity.id
_entity.type
_entity.pdbx_description
1 polymer ?
#
loop_
_entity_poly.entity_id
_entity_poly.type
_entity_poly.pdbx_seq_one_letter_code
_entity_poly.pdbx_strand_id
1 'polypeptide(L)'
;MRTILNINEYAQNQAIHLEKINDSSNQVEIAEVNYTPESNLELLLQSPLFIRSPRNIKIAGDRLTLTLEEFVRADYPDRAPEFAWASFFYHSYVRFHHISFLLPGDDFYMIKSALLPEAIYLKIVLGMAD
;
A
#
# COMPACT_ATOMS: atom_id res chain seq x y z
N MET A 1 -19.98 12.26 -44.03
CA MET A 1 -19.99 11.15 -43.06
C MET A 1 -18.86 11.43 -42.07
N ARG A 2 -19.18 11.80 -40.81
CA ARG A 2 -18.16 12.01 -39.77
C ARG A 2 -18.02 10.69 -39.00
N THR A 3 -16.87 10.06 -39.08
CA THR A 3 -16.52 8.91 -38.25
C THR A 3 -16.38 9.43 -36.82
N ILE A 4 -17.36 9.12 -35.97
CA ILE A 4 -17.21 9.26 -34.53
C ILE A 4 -16.22 8.17 -34.14
N LEU A 5 -14.98 8.56 -33.85
CA LEU A 5 -14.04 7.67 -33.18
C LEU A 5 -14.66 7.34 -31.82
N ASN A 6 -15.00 6.07 -31.64
CA ASN A 6 -15.51 5.52 -30.40
C ASN A 6 -14.32 5.49 -29.42
N ILE A 7 -14.13 6.58 -28.67
CA ILE A 7 -13.02 6.75 -27.71
C ILE A 7 -13.06 5.68 -26.59
N ASN A 8 -14.19 4.97 -26.46
CA ASN A 8 -14.41 3.92 -25.47
C ASN A 8 -13.61 2.62 -25.68
N GLU A 9 -12.95 2.42 -26.83
CA GLU A 9 -12.18 1.18 -27.08
C GLU A 9 -10.69 1.29 -26.71
N TYR A 10 -10.16 2.47 -26.38
CA TYR A 10 -8.75 2.64 -26.00
C TYR A 10 -8.45 2.46 -24.51
N ALA A 11 -9.47 2.34 -23.65
CA ALA A 11 -9.31 2.25 -22.19
C ALA A 11 -9.37 0.83 -21.62
N GLN A 12 -9.68 -0.19 -22.43
CA GLN A 12 -9.81 -1.57 -21.94
C GLN A 12 -8.55 -2.40 -22.25
N ASN A 13 -7.90 -2.88 -21.18
CA ASN A 13 -6.82 -3.88 -21.15
C ASN A 13 -5.39 -3.43 -21.52
N GLN A 14 -4.95 -2.26 -21.07
CA GLN A 14 -3.52 -2.16 -20.72
C GLN A 14 -3.35 -2.74 -19.32
N ALA A 15 -2.57 -3.82 -19.19
CA ALA A 15 -2.10 -4.28 -17.90
C ALA A 15 -1.30 -3.12 -17.28
N ILE A 16 -1.88 -2.41 -16.33
CA ILE A 16 -1.23 -1.27 -15.68
C ILE A 16 -0.18 -1.88 -14.76
N HIS A 17 1.09 -1.76 -15.17
CA HIS A 17 2.21 -2.13 -14.32
C HIS A 17 2.56 -0.92 -13.46
N LEU A 18 2.05 -0.92 -12.22
CA LEU A 18 2.52 0.00 -11.20
C LEU A 18 3.90 -0.43 -10.73
N GLU A 19 4.90 0.43 -10.92
CA GLU A 19 6.25 0.16 -10.46
C GLU A 19 6.34 0.45 -8.96
N LYS A 20 6.83 -0.54 -8.20
CA LYS A 20 7.18 -0.34 -6.80
C LYS A 20 8.62 0.15 -6.71
N ILE A 21 8.79 1.42 -6.36
CA ILE A 21 10.10 2.10 -6.29
C ILE A 21 10.86 1.71 -5.01
N ASN A 22 10.13 1.52 -3.90
CA ASN A 22 10.72 1.16 -2.62
C ASN A 22 9.76 0.28 -1.80
N ASP A 23 10.32 -0.70 -1.12
CA ASP A 23 9.65 -1.52 -0.13
C ASP A 23 10.63 -1.90 0.99
N SER A 24 10.75 -1.06 2.01
CA SER A 24 11.63 -1.38 3.14
C SER A 24 11.17 -2.63 3.91
N SER A 25 9.92 -3.07 3.70
CA SER A 25 9.36 -4.25 4.36
C SER A 25 9.61 -5.54 3.60
N ASN A 26 9.74 -5.46 2.27
CA ASN A 26 9.64 -6.61 1.34
C ASN A 26 8.38 -7.48 1.54
N GLN A 27 7.29 -6.91 2.09
CA GLN A 27 6.08 -7.64 2.48
C GLN A 27 4.80 -7.05 1.89
N VAL A 28 4.88 -6.00 1.06
CA VAL A 28 3.70 -5.42 0.42
C VAL A 28 3.66 -5.86 -1.03
N GLU A 29 2.59 -6.49 -1.48
CA GLU A 29 2.42 -6.91 -2.87
C GLU A 29 1.31 -6.11 -3.54
N ILE A 30 1.44 -5.92 -4.86
CA ILE A 30 0.36 -5.37 -5.68
C ILE A 30 -0.48 -6.55 -6.12
N ALA A 31 -1.66 -6.71 -5.52
CA ALA A 31 -2.58 -7.78 -5.87
C ALA A 31 -3.32 -7.45 -7.17
N GLU A 32 -3.86 -6.22 -7.29
CA GLU A 32 -4.59 -5.77 -8.47
C GLU A 32 -4.41 -4.27 -8.73
N VAL A 33 -4.48 -3.89 -10.00
CA VAL A 33 -4.51 -2.50 -10.47
C VAL A 33 -5.53 -2.39 -11.60
N ASN A 34 -6.54 -1.53 -11.44
CA ASN A 34 -7.61 -1.38 -12.42
C ASN A 34 -8.02 0.08 -12.57
N TYR A 35 -8.50 0.49 -13.74
CA TYR A 35 -9.28 1.72 -13.89
C TYR A 35 -10.77 1.41 -13.70
N THR A 36 -11.49 2.26 -12.95
CA THR A 36 -12.95 2.21 -12.89
C THR A 36 -13.58 2.81 -14.15
N PRO A 37 -14.87 2.55 -14.41
CA PRO A 37 -15.61 3.22 -15.48
C PRO A 37 -15.65 4.76 -15.36
N GLU A 38 -15.34 5.30 -14.18
CA GLU A 38 -15.30 6.73 -13.88
C GLU A 38 -13.87 7.31 -14.07
N SER A 39 -12.96 6.55 -14.69
CA SER A 39 -11.55 6.90 -14.87
C SER A 39 -10.74 7.06 -13.57
N ASN A 40 -11.20 6.44 -12.48
CA ASN A 40 -10.44 6.37 -11.23
C ASN A 40 -9.45 5.21 -11.26
N LEU A 41 -8.27 5.36 -10.68
CA LEU A 41 -7.31 4.27 -10.51
C LEU A 41 -7.57 3.56 -9.18
N GLU A 42 -7.90 2.27 -9.23
CA GLU A 42 -8.00 1.40 -8.07
C GLU A 42 -6.74 0.55 -7.93
N LEU A 43 -6.18 0.57 -6.73
CA LEU A 43 -5.02 -0.22 -6.33
C LEU A 43 -5.42 -1.12 -5.16
N LEU A 44 -5.23 -2.41 -5.32
CA LEU A 44 -5.36 -3.39 -4.26
C LEU A 44 -3.97 -3.88 -3.86
N LEU A 45 -3.58 -3.60 -2.63
CA LEU A 45 -2.33 -4.06 -2.04
C LEU A 45 -2.60 -5.20 -1.07
N GLN A 46 -1.66 -6.12 -0.95
CA GLN A 46 -1.68 -7.24 -0.01
C GLN A 46 -0.46 -7.21 0.91
N SER A 47 -0.67 -7.28 2.23
CA SER A 47 0.42 -7.38 3.21
C SER A 47 -0.07 -7.84 4.57
N PRO A 48 0.70 -8.71 5.29
CA PRO A 48 0.42 -9.00 6.70
C PRO A 48 0.54 -7.77 7.61
N LEU A 49 1.26 -6.74 7.17
CA LEU A 49 1.45 -5.50 7.94
C LEU A 49 0.14 -4.72 8.12
N PHE A 50 -0.86 -4.93 7.27
CA PHE A 50 -2.11 -4.16 7.33
C PHE A 50 -3.01 -4.48 8.52
N ILE A 51 -2.82 -5.63 9.18
CA ILE A 51 -3.70 -6.14 10.25
C ILE A 51 -3.71 -5.20 11.46
N ARG A 52 -2.59 -4.53 11.76
CA ARG A 52 -2.41 -3.76 13.01
C ARG A 52 -1.61 -2.46 12.88
N SER A 53 -1.17 -2.13 11.68
CA SER A 53 -0.33 -0.94 11.48
C SER A 53 -1.18 0.30 11.27
N PRO A 54 -1.01 1.35 12.10
CA PRO A 54 -1.29 2.70 11.65
C PRO A 54 -0.65 2.93 10.28
N ARG A 55 -1.40 3.55 9.38
CA ARG A 55 -0.93 3.84 8.03
C ARG A 55 -1.15 5.29 7.68
N ASN A 56 -0.12 5.90 7.11
CA ASN A 56 -0.22 7.19 6.45
C ASN A 56 -0.05 6.97 4.95
N ILE A 57 -1.00 7.44 4.16
CA ILE A 57 -0.95 7.34 2.70
C ILE A 57 -0.92 8.76 2.16
N LYS A 58 0.10 9.08 1.37
CA LYS A 58 0.31 10.40 0.77
C LYS A 58 0.52 10.28 -0.73
N ILE A 59 0.11 11.31 -1.44
CA ILE A 59 0.39 11.49 -2.86
C ILE A 59 1.16 12.81 -3.01
N ALA A 60 2.23 12.79 -3.79
CA ALA A 60 3.00 13.96 -4.15
C ALA A 60 3.57 13.77 -5.56
N GLY A 61 3.06 14.52 -6.54
CA GLY A 61 3.34 14.29 -7.96
C GLY A 61 2.95 12.86 -8.38
N ASP A 62 3.81 12.24 -9.17
CA ASP A 62 3.74 10.83 -9.60
C ASP A 62 3.93 9.78 -8.49
N ARG A 63 4.06 10.15 -7.20
CA ARG A 63 4.37 9.20 -6.13
C ARG A 63 3.24 9.01 -5.15
N LEU A 64 2.87 7.74 -4.96
CA LEU A 64 2.07 7.27 -3.85
C LEU A 64 2.99 6.66 -2.78
N THR A 65 3.01 7.24 -1.59
CA THR A 65 3.81 6.77 -0.45
C THR A 65 2.93 6.23 0.67
N LEU A 66 3.22 5.02 1.12
CA LEU A 66 2.64 4.40 2.31
C LEU A 66 3.70 4.36 3.41
N THR A 67 3.33 4.84 4.59
CA THR A 67 4.10 4.61 5.82
C THR A 67 3.32 3.63 6.69
N LEU A 68 3.92 2.49 7.02
CA LEU A 68 3.33 1.43 7.85
C LEU A 68 4.11 1.30 9.16
N GLU A 69 3.40 1.12 10.27
CA GLU A 69 3.97 0.89 11.60
C GLU A 69 3.85 -0.57 12.03
N GLU A 70 4.95 -1.31 12.01
CA GLU A 70 5.03 -2.68 12.48
C GLU A 70 5.36 -2.72 13.99
N PHE A 71 4.48 -3.29 14.80
CA PHE A 71 4.76 -3.58 16.20
C PHE A 71 5.58 -4.87 16.32
N VAL A 72 6.88 -4.73 16.57
CA VAL A 72 7.79 -5.87 16.74
C VAL A 72 7.92 -6.18 18.21
N ARG A 73 7.62 -7.44 18.57
CA ARG A 73 8.03 -7.98 19.86
C ARG A 73 9.52 -8.29 19.75
N ALA A 74 10.35 -7.71 20.60
CA ALA A 74 11.72 -8.18 20.72
C ALA A 74 11.66 -9.58 21.34
N ASP A 75 11.79 -10.59 20.49
CA ASP A 75 12.10 -11.92 20.98
C ASP A 75 13.47 -11.82 21.66
N TYR A 76 13.50 -11.94 22.99
CA TYR A 76 14.72 -12.25 23.72
C TYR A 76 14.65 -13.70 24.19
N PRO A 77 15.10 -14.68 23.39
CA PRO A 77 15.27 -16.04 23.86
C PRO A 77 16.77 -16.40 24.01
N ASP A 78 17.06 -17.23 25.02
CA ASP A 78 18.22 -18.13 25.14
C ASP A 78 19.54 -17.66 25.77
N ARG A 79 19.73 -16.39 26.17
CA ARG A 79 21.00 -15.92 26.78
C ARG A 79 20.90 -15.29 28.17
N ALA A 80 19.71 -15.18 28.74
CA ALA A 80 19.53 -14.65 30.09
C ALA A 80 19.54 -15.79 31.12
N PRO A 81 20.45 -15.79 32.11
CA PRO A 81 20.43 -16.79 33.17
C PRO A 81 19.09 -16.76 33.94
N GLU A 82 18.64 -17.92 34.40
CA GLU A 82 17.31 -18.19 34.96
C GLU A 82 16.84 -17.19 36.03
N PHE A 83 17.78 -16.63 36.81
CA PHE A 83 17.49 -15.63 37.85
C PHE A 83 17.07 -14.25 37.30
N ALA A 84 17.31 -13.96 36.01
CA ALA A 84 16.91 -12.72 35.35
C ALA A 84 15.45 -12.76 34.81
N TRP A 85 14.77 -13.90 34.95
CA TRP A 85 13.46 -14.12 34.34
C TRP A 85 12.32 -13.36 35.03
N ALA A 86 12.54 -12.88 36.25
CA ALA A 86 11.58 -12.04 36.96
C ALA A 86 11.49 -10.59 36.40
N SER A 87 12.31 -10.22 35.40
CA SER A 87 12.37 -8.86 34.83
C SER A 87 12.10 -8.79 33.32
N PHE A 88 11.48 -9.80 32.72
CA PHE A 88 11.02 -9.76 31.31
C PHE A 88 9.86 -8.77 31.14
N PHE A 89 10.18 -7.48 31.11
CA PHE A 89 9.36 -6.54 30.35
C PHE A 89 9.51 -6.92 28.88
N TYR A 90 8.40 -7.25 28.20
CA TYR A 90 8.37 -7.33 26.75
C TYR A 90 8.83 -5.97 26.21
N HIS A 91 10.07 -5.89 25.73
CA HIS A 91 10.54 -4.68 25.07
C HIS A 91 9.96 -4.71 23.65
N SER A 92 8.76 -4.19 23.47
CA SER A 92 8.21 -3.93 22.15
C SER A 92 8.84 -2.67 21.57
N TYR A 93 9.08 -2.66 20.27
CA TYR A 93 9.43 -1.45 19.53
C TYR A 93 8.58 -1.34 18.27
N VAL A 94 8.46 -0.12 17.76
CA VAL A 94 7.77 0.15 16.50
C VAL A 94 8.82 0.29 15.40
N ARG A 95 8.67 -0.49 14.33
CA ARG A 95 9.44 -0.37 13.10
C ARG A 95 8.59 0.34 12.06
N PHE A 96 9.13 1.41 11.47
CA PHE A 96 8.47 2.12 10.38
C PHE A 96 8.93 1.56 9.04
N HIS A 97 7.97 1.31 8.16
CA HIS A 97 8.21 0.91 6.78
C HIS A 97 7.70 1.97 5.83
N HIS A 98 8.50 2.29 4.81
CA HIS A 98 8.13 3.22 3.76
C HIS A 98 8.08 2.47 2.43
N ILE A 99 6.88 2.44 1.85
CA ILE A 99 6.63 1.84 0.55
C ILE A 99 6.25 2.96 -0.40
N SER A 100 6.81 2.95 -1.60
CA SER A 100 6.53 3.96 -2.62
C SER A 100 6.25 3.32 -3.96
N PHE A 101 5.22 3.82 -4.63
CA PHE A 101 4.77 3.38 -5.94
C PHE A 101 4.83 4.55 -6.92
N LEU A 102 5.22 4.26 -8.17
CA LEU A 102 5.19 5.22 -9.27
C LEU A 102 3.82 5.16 -9.96
N LEU A 103 3.05 6.22 -9.83
CA LEU A 103 1.79 6.39 -10.52
C LEU A 103 2.03 6.64 -12.02
N PRO A 104 1.06 6.31 -12.89
CA PRO A 104 1.21 6.50 -14.34
C PRO A 104 1.15 7.97 -14.80
N GLY A 105 1.09 8.94 -13.88
CA GLY A 105 1.03 10.38 -14.14
C GLY A 105 1.06 11.20 -12.85
N ASP A 106 1.11 12.53 -12.98
CA ASP A 106 1.27 13.47 -11.86
C ASP A 106 -0.07 13.98 -11.27
N ASP A 107 -1.18 13.77 -11.98
CA ASP A 107 -2.46 14.44 -11.71
C ASP A 107 -3.39 13.64 -10.78
N PHE A 108 -2.84 12.75 -9.95
CA PHE A 108 -3.63 11.91 -9.08
C PHE A 108 -3.92 12.58 -7.72
N TYR A 109 -5.14 12.37 -7.22
CA TYR A 109 -5.52 12.73 -5.85
C TYR A 109 -6.24 11.57 -5.15
N MET A 110 -6.15 11.54 -3.82
CA MET A 110 -6.76 10.49 -3.01
C MET A 110 -8.27 10.69 -2.93
N ILE A 111 -9.06 9.73 -3.43
CA ILE A 111 -10.51 9.71 -3.20
C ILE A 111 -10.81 8.99 -1.89
N LYS A 112 -10.31 7.75 -1.74
CA LYS A 112 -10.53 6.94 -0.55
C LYS A 112 -9.45 5.87 -0.37
N SER A 113 -9.26 5.45 0.88
CA SER A 113 -8.51 4.25 1.22
C SER A 113 -9.24 3.44 2.30
N ALA A 114 -9.23 2.12 2.19
CA ALA A 114 -9.91 1.24 3.13
C ALA A 114 -9.20 -0.11 3.28
N LEU A 115 -9.16 -0.64 4.50
CA LEU A 115 -8.86 -2.06 4.68
C LEU A 115 -10.07 -2.88 4.33
N LEU A 116 -9.84 -3.98 3.61
CA LEU A 116 -10.89 -4.96 3.38
C LEU A 116 -11.01 -5.90 4.60
N PRO A 117 -12.17 -6.54 4.79
CA PRO A 117 -12.44 -7.41 5.95
C PRO A 117 -11.45 -8.57 6.08
N GLU A 118 -10.90 -9.04 4.95
CA GLU A 118 -9.70 -9.86 4.89
C GLU A 118 -8.51 -8.98 5.27
N ALA A 119 -8.15 -8.98 6.56
CA ALA A 119 -7.27 -8.01 7.24
C ALA A 119 -5.84 -7.84 6.67
N ILE A 120 -5.54 -8.40 5.51
CA ILE A 120 -4.28 -8.28 4.78
C ILE A 120 -4.40 -7.46 3.49
N TYR A 121 -5.57 -6.89 3.16
CA TYR A 121 -5.74 -6.10 1.94
C TYR A 121 -6.05 -4.63 2.22
N LEU A 122 -5.36 -3.76 1.47
CA LEU A 122 -5.58 -2.33 1.45
C LEU A 122 -6.03 -1.91 0.05
N LYS A 123 -7.25 -1.41 -0.05
CA LYS A 123 -7.79 -0.80 -1.27
C LYS A 123 -7.56 0.70 -1.23
N ILE A 124 -6.95 1.24 -2.28
CA ILE A 124 -6.73 2.67 -2.51
C ILE A 124 -7.43 3.04 -3.82
N VAL A 125 -8.19 4.14 -3.80
CA VAL A 125 -8.86 4.68 -5.00
C VAL A 125 -8.40 6.11 -5.20
N LEU A 126 -7.84 6.37 -6.37
CA LEU A 126 -7.31 7.65 -6.78
C LEU A 126 -8.16 8.23 -7.91
N GLY A 127 -8.43 9.53 -7.85
CA GLY A 127 -9.00 10.28 -8.96
C GLY A 127 -7.89 10.91 -9.79
N MET A 128 -8.18 11.19 -11.06
CA MET A 128 -7.32 11.98 -11.94
C MET A 128 -7.92 13.38 -12.06
N ALA A 129 -7.09 14.41 -11.95
CA ALA A 129 -7.48 15.76 -12.33
C ALA A 129 -7.43 15.91 -13.85
N ASP A 130 -8.40 16.64 -14.40
CA ASP A 130 -8.52 16.95 -15.84
C ASP A 130 -7.50 18.00 -16.31
#